data_AF-A0A937M6Q9-F1
#
_entry.id   AF-A0A937M6Q9-F1
#
_cell.length_a   1.000
_cell.length_b   1.000
_cell.length_c   1.000
_cell.angle_alpha   90.00
_cell.angle_beta   90.00
_cell.angle_gamma   90.00
#
_symmetry.space_group_name_H-M   'P 1'
#
loop_
_entity.id
_entity.type
_entity.pdbx_description
1 polymer ?
#
loop_
_entity_poly.entity_id
_entity_poly.type
_entity_poly.pdbx_seq_one_letter_code
_entity_poly.pdbx_strand_id
1 'polypeptide(L)'
;ELLQDAVTDHAPPMVNGRRIKLRYAHAGGHNPPIIVIHGKQTDKLPSNYTRYLEKTFRKVLKLEGTPVRIELRTGDNPFTKGEEGFTQQQVAQKRRIKKNRGLGKSLSKNPTRTLSRK
;
A
#
# COMPACT_ATOMS: atom_id res chain seq x y z
N GLU A 1 1.29 15.95 -9.61
CA GLU A 1 2.03 16.17 -10.88
C GLU A 1 3.50 15.73 -10.78
N LEU A 2 4.40 16.44 -10.08
CA LEU A 2 5.85 16.14 -10.09
C LEU A 2 6.25 14.66 -9.83
N LEU A 3 5.63 13.99 -8.86
CA LEU A 3 5.87 12.56 -8.61
C LEU A 3 5.49 11.68 -9.80
N GLN A 4 4.37 12.00 -10.46
CA GLN A 4 3.86 11.25 -11.59
C GLN A 4 4.75 11.40 -12.81
N ASP A 5 5.28 12.60 -13.03
CA ASP A 5 6.25 12.86 -14.11
C ASP A 5 7.52 12.04 -13.90
N ALA A 6 8.09 12.07 -12.69
CA ALA A 6 9.28 11.28 -12.34
C ALA A 6 9.04 9.76 -12.50
N VAL A 7 7.85 9.27 -12.17
CA VAL A 7 7.49 7.86 -12.34
C VAL A 7 7.29 7.49 -13.81
N THR A 8 6.84 8.44 -14.63
CA THR A 8 6.65 8.25 -16.07
C THR A 8 8.00 8.19 -16.79
N ASP A 9 8.92 9.09 -16.43
CA ASP A 9 10.28 9.11 -16.96
C ASP A 9 11.09 7.87 -16.54
N HIS A 10 10.97 7.47 -15.27
CA HIS A 10 11.64 6.28 -14.76
C HIS A 10 10.68 5.43 -13.93
N ALA A 11 10.17 4.36 -14.57
CA ALA A 11 9.24 3.46 -13.91
C ALA A 11 9.89 2.71 -12.73
N PRO A 12 9.18 2.55 -11.58
CA PRO A 12 9.70 1.80 -10.45
C PRO A 12 9.89 0.31 -10.80
N PRO A 13 10.92 -0.34 -10.22
CA PRO A 13 11.21 -1.74 -10.47
C PRO A 13 10.08 -2.64 -9.96
N MET A 14 9.96 -3.82 -10.58
CA MET A 14 9.07 -4.87 -10.09
C MET A 14 9.74 -5.67 -8.99
N VAL A 15 9.01 -5.91 -7.90
CA VAL A 15 9.46 -6.76 -6.80
C VAL A 15 8.44 -7.88 -6.60
N ASN A 16 8.90 -9.13 -6.62
CA ASN A 16 8.07 -10.34 -6.50
C ASN A 16 6.91 -10.37 -7.52
N GLY A 17 7.18 -10.01 -8.78
CA GLY A 17 6.20 -10.03 -9.87
C GLY A 17 5.12 -8.95 -9.80
N ARG A 18 5.25 -7.96 -8.91
CA ARG A 18 4.31 -6.83 -8.81
C ARG A 18 5.06 -5.50 -8.92
N ARG A 19 4.48 -4.55 -9.64
CA ARG A 19 4.96 -3.17 -9.67
C ARG A 19 4.61 -2.45 -8.38
N ILE A 20 5.58 -1.72 -7.85
CA ILE A 20 5.37 -0.77 -6.75
C ILE A 20 4.53 0.39 -7.30
N LYS A 21 3.50 0.80 -6.55
CA LYS A 21 2.62 1.90 -6.97
C LYS A 21 2.79 3.09 -6.04
N LEU A 22 3.43 4.14 -6.52
CA LEU A 22 3.49 5.44 -5.85
C LEU A 22 2.23 6.22 -6.21
N ARG A 23 1.49 6.70 -5.21
CA ARG A 23 0.16 7.30 -5.41
C ARG A 23 0.21 8.82 -5.35
N TYR A 24 0.81 9.36 -4.30
CA TYR A 24 0.92 10.80 -4.11
C TYR A 24 2.10 11.12 -3.19
N ALA A 25 2.58 12.34 -3.28
CA ALA A 25 3.60 12.89 -2.40
C ALA A 25 3.09 14.18 -1.77
N HIS A 26 3.49 14.43 -0.52
CA HIS A 26 3.24 15.69 0.16
C HIS A 26 4.44 16.08 1.02
N ALA A 27 4.52 17.36 1.37
CA ALA A 27 5.54 17.85 2.29
C ALA A 27 5.23 17.37 3.71
N GLY A 28 6.17 16.67 4.34
CA GLY A 28 6.08 16.25 5.74
C GLY A 28 6.69 17.27 6.71
N GLY A 29 7.66 18.06 6.25
CA GLY A 29 8.36 19.05 7.07
C GLY A 29 9.32 19.89 6.24
N HIS A 30 9.80 20.99 6.81
CA HIS A 30 10.55 22.03 6.08
C HIS A 30 12.05 22.08 6.38
N ASN A 31 12.50 21.74 7.59
CA ASN A 31 13.91 21.81 7.97
C ASN A 31 14.38 20.56 8.73
N PRO A 32 15.01 19.58 8.05
CA PRO A 32 15.26 19.50 6.60
C PRO A 32 13.96 19.23 5.80
N PRO A 33 13.90 19.56 4.50
CA PRO A 33 12.74 19.25 3.66
C PRO A 33 12.45 17.75 3.64
N ILE A 34 11.28 17.35 4.14
CA ILE A 34 10.82 15.96 4.14
C ILE A 34 9.70 15.83 3.13
N ILE A 35 9.82 14.88 2.21
CA ILE A 35 8.81 14.52 1.23
C ILE A 35 8.29 13.14 1.59
N VAL A 36 7.02 13.07 1.96
CA VAL A 36 6.36 11.82 2.32
C VAL A 36 5.63 11.30 1.10
N ILE A 37 6.03 10.13 0.62
CA ILE A 37 5.46 9.47 -0.55
C ILE A 37 4.60 8.30 -0.09
N HIS A 38 3.33 8.35 -0.43
CA HIS A 38 2.37 7.30 -0.14
C HIS A 38 2.23 6.35 -1.31
N GLY A 39 2.17 5.05 -1.01
CA GLY A 39 1.99 4.05 -2.05
C GLY A 39 1.62 2.66 -1.55
N LYS A 40 1.71 1.70 -2.47
CA LYS A 40 1.62 0.27 -2.18
C LYS A 40 2.98 -0.36 -2.38
N GLN A 41 3.40 -1.19 -1.41
CA GLN A 41 4.70 -1.85 -1.39
C GLN A 41 5.89 -0.87 -1.40
N THR A 42 5.73 0.31 -0.80
CA THR A 42 6.82 1.29 -0.80
C THR A 42 8.00 0.84 0.06
N ASP A 43 7.77 -0.02 1.05
CA ASP A 43 8.82 -0.59 1.90
C ASP A 43 9.79 -1.51 1.12
N LYS A 44 9.36 -1.99 -0.05
CA LYS A 44 10.16 -2.84 -0.94
C LYS A 44 10.88 -2.04 -2.02
N LEU A 45 10.77 -0.71 -2.00
CA LEU A 45 11.42 0.14 -2.99
C LEU A 45 12.93 0.11 -2.76
N PRO A 46 13.75 -0.25 -3.76
CA PRO A 46 15.18 -0.30 -3.56
C PRO A 46 15.75 1.10 -3.34
N SER A 47 16.84 1.19 -2.56
CA SER A 47 17.46 2.46 -2.16
C SER A 47 17.93 3.31 -3.34
N ASN A 48 18.29 2.67 -4.47
CA ASN A 48 18.67 3.38 -5.70
C ASN A 48 17.53 4.24 -6.28
N TYR A 49 16.30 3.74 -6.23
CA TYR A 49 15.13 4.44 -6.76
C TYR A 49 14.71 5.56 -5.81
N THR A 50 14.81 5.35 -4.50
CA THR A 50 14.64 6.43 -3.51
C THR A 50 15.62 7.58 -3.76
N ARG A 51 16.90 7.26 -4.05
CA ARG A 51 17.91 8.27 -4.42
C ARG A 51 17.61 8.98 -5.74
N TYR A 52 17.06 8.25 -6.72
CA TYR A 52 16.60 8.86 -7.98
C TYR A 52 15.49 9.88 -7.72
N LEU A 53 14.48 9.53 -6.91
CA LEU A 53 13.42 10.45 -6.52
C LEU A 53 13.99 11.66 -5.79
N GLU A 54 14.88 11.45 -4.81
CA GLU A 54 15.52 12.52 -4.04
C GLU A 54 16.23 13.54 -4.97
N LYS A 55 17.05 13.03 -5.90
CA LYS A 55 17.74 13.87 -6.89
C LYS A 55 16.76 14.63 -7.77
N THR A 56 15.66 13.99 -8.17
CA THR A 56 14.65 14.59 -9.04
C THR A 56 13.89 15.71 -8.32
N PHE A 57 13.41 15.45 -7.10
CA PHE A 57 12.77 16.46 -6.26
C PHE A 57 13.71 17.64 -5.96
N ARG A 58 14.98 17.36 -5.62
CA ARG A 58 15.97 18.41 -5.36
C ARG A 58 16.17 19.33 -6.58
N LYS A 59 16.25 18.76 -7.78
CA LYS A 59 16.43 19.51 -9.03
C LYS A 59 15.22 20.36 -9.37
N VAL A 60 14.02 19.77 -9.34
CA VAL A 60 12.81 20.46 -9.80
C VAL A 60 12.38 21.55 -8.81
N LEU A 61 12.54 21.30 -7.50
CA LEU A 61 12.21 22.26 -6.45
C LEU A 61 13.36 23.26 -6.16
N LYS A 62 14.50 23.15 -6.87
CA LYS A 62 15.70 23.99 -6.70
C LYS A 62 16.14 24.11 -5.24
N LEU A 63 16.12 22.99 -4.52
CA LEU A 63 16.52 22.94 -3.12
C LEU A 63 18.05 22.86 -3.04
N GLU A 64 18.68 23.98 -2.71
CA GLU A 64 20.12 24.11 -2.53
C GLU A 64 20.47 24.24 -1.05
N GLY A 65 21.62 23.70 -0.64
CA GLY A 65 22.11 23.83 0.74
C GLY A 65 21.44 22.93 1.79
N THR A 66 20.40 22.16 1.47
CA THR A 66 19.78 21.21 2.40
C THR A 66 19.53 19.84 1.75
N PRO A 67 19.87 18.71 2.41
CA PRO A 67 19.50 17.39 1.92
C PRO A 67 17.98 17.18 1.96
N VAL A 68 17.43 16.61 0.89
CA VAL A 68 16.00 16.25 0.82
C VAL A 68 15.83 14.85 1.43
N ARG A 69 14.92 14.70 2.40
CA ARG A 69 14.60 13.40 2.99
C ARG A 69 13.33 12.86 2.37
N ILE A 70 13.35 11.60 1.95
CA ILE A 70 12.16 10.90 1.46
C ILE A 70 11.71 9.89 2.51
N GLU A 71 10.47 10.04 2.95
CA GLU A 71 9.79 9.04 3.78
C GLU A 71 8.79 8.27 2.93
N LEU A 72 8.90 6.95 2.95
CA LEU A 72 8.00 6.06 2.24
C LEU A 72 6.94 5.55 3.22
N ARG A 73 5.67 5.82 2.94
CA ARG A 73 4.55 5.33 3.74
C ARG A 73 3.71 4.34 2.95
N THR A 74 3.75 3.08 3.40
CA THR A 74 2.82 2.06 2.93
C THR A 74 1.51 2.20 3.70
N GLY A 75 0.37 2.13 3.00
CA GLY A 75 -0.93 2.07 3.66
C GLY A 75 -1.17 0.73 4.36
N ASP A 76 -1.76 0.77 5.55
CA ASP A 76 -2.20 -0.42 6.29
C ASP A 76 -3.18 -1.27 5.47
N ASN A 77 -2.95 -2.59 5.46
CA ASN A 77 -3.92 -3.53 4.95
C ASN A 77 -4.76 -4.09 6.13
N PRO A 78 -6.06 -3.77 6.23
CA PRO A 78 -6.90 -4.23 7.34
C PRO A 78 -7.07 -5.76 7.37
N PHE A 79 -6.80 -6.45 6.26
CA PHE A 79 -6.93 -7.91 6.18
C PHE A 79 -5.70 -8.69 6.66
N THR A 80 -4.58 -8.03 6.94
CA THR A 80 -3.37 -8.68 7.47
C THR A 80 -3.24 -8.54 8.99
N LYS A 81 -4.04 -7.68 9.62
CA LYS A 81 -4.05 -7.50 11.09
C LYS A 81 -4.49 -8.83 11.74
N GLY A 82 -3.53 -9.51 12.38
CA GLY A 82 -3.72 -10.82 13.03
C GLY A 82 -3.24 -12.04 12.24
N GLU A 83 -2.64 -11.86 11.07
CA GLU A 83 -1.99 -12.93 10.29
C GLU A 83 -0.46 -12.92 10.40
N GLU A 84 0.09 -11.98 11.17
CA GLU A 84 1.52 -11.84 11.43
C GLU A 84 2.05 -13.02 12.26
N GLY A 85 3.17 -13.62 11.84
CA GLY A 85 3.78 -14.78 12.51
C GLY A 85 3.27 -16.17 12.12
N PHE A 86 2.25 -16.27 11.25
CA PHE A 86 1.76 -17.57 10.75
C PHE A 86 2.40 -17.94 9.40
N THR A 87 2.69 -19.22 9.20
CA THR A 87 3.15 -19.73 7.90
C THR A 87 2.07 -19.51 6.84
N GLN A 88 2.46 -19.31 5.57
CA GLN A 88 1.50 -19.12 4.46
C GLN A 88 0.40 -20.20 4.42
N GLN A 89 0.76 -21.45 4.74
CA GLN A 89 -0.19 -22.58 4.86
C GLN A 89 -1.23 -22.38 5.96
N GLN A 90 -0.79 -21.93 7.15
CA GLN A 90 -1.66 -21.67 8.31
C GLN A 90 -2.60 -20.49 8.03
N VAL A 91 -2.09 -19.44 7.38
CA VAL A 91 -2.91 -18.28 6.93
C VAL A 91 -3.97 -18.74 5.93
N ALA A 92 -3.60 -19.52 4.92
CA ALA A 92 -4.55 -20.05 3.94
C ALA A 92 -5.63 -20.93 4.58
N GLN A 93 -5.25 -21.81 5.52
CA GLN A 93 -6.18 -22.65 6.26
C GLN A 93 -7.15 -21.82 7.12
N LYS A 94 -6.65 -20.84 7.89
CA LYS A 94 -7.49 -19.93 8.69
C LYS A 94 -8.47 -19.14 7.83
N ARG A 95 -8.01 -18.60 6.70
CA ARG A 95 -8.86 -17.89 5.73
C ARG A 95 -9.97 -18.79 5.18
N ARG A 96 -9.66 -20.05 4.85
CA ARG A 96 -10.64 -21.05 4.40
C ARG A 96 -11.69 -21.34 5.46
N ILE A 97 -11.28 -21.56 6.71
CA ILE A 97 -12.20 -21.82 7.83
C ILE A 97 -13.10 -20.62 8.10
N LYS A 98 -12.56 -19.40 8.12
CA LYS A 98 -13.33 -18.16 8.33
C LYS A 98 -14.39 -17.97 7.24
N LYS A 99 -14.03 -18.22 5.97
CA LYS A 99 -14.96 -18.15 4.83
C LYS A 99 -16.13 -19.13 5.00
N ASN A 100 -15.84 -20.39 5.34
CA ASN A 100 -16.87 -21.42 5.53
C ASN A 100 -17.79 -21.12 6.73
N ARG A 101 -17.25 -20.59 7.84
CA ARG A 101 -18.03 -20.16 9.01
C ARG A 101 -18.97 -18.99 8.70
N GLY A 102 -18.55 -18.04 7.85
CA GLY A 102 -19.38 -16.90 7.43
C GLY A 102 -20.61 -17.33 6.61
N LEU A 103 -20.45 -18.31 5.72
CA LEU A 103 -21.52 -18.87 4.88
C LEU A 103 -22.65 -19.53 5.71
N GLY A 104 -22.31 -20.23 6.79
CA GLY A 104 -23.32 -20.83 7.69
C GLY A 104 -24.17 -19.78 8.43
N LYS A 105 -23.60 -18.61 8.74
CA LYS A 105 -24.29 -17.53 9.47
C LYS A 105 -25.23 -16.70 8.60
N SER A 106 -25.00 -16.64 7.28
CA SER A 106 -25.91 -15.97 6.34
C SER A 106 -27.13 -16.84 6.00
N LEU A 107 -26.98 -18.18 6.00
CA LEU A 107 -28.06 -19.12 5.71
C LEU A 107 -29.12 -19.18 6.82
N SER A 108 -28.75 -18.94 8.09
CA SER A 108 -29.70 -18.95 9.21
C SER A 108 -30.48 -17.64 9.38
N LYS A 109 -30.20 -16.59 8.60
CA LYS A 109 -30.80 -15.24 8.73
C LYS A 109 -31.96 -14.96 7.77
N ASN A 110 -32.36 -15.91 6.93
CA ASN A 110 -33.59 -15.81 6.16
C ASN A 110 -34.70 -16.60 6.87
N PRO A 111 -35.46 -16.00 7.81
CA PRO A 111 -36.74 -16.58 8.16
C PRO A 111 -37.60 -16.50 6.89
N THR A 112 -38.03 -17.66 6.41
CA THR A 112 -38.98 -17.84 5.32
C THR A 112 -40.04 -16.73 5.30
N ARG A 113 -40.04 -15.91 4.24
CA ARG A 113 -41.21 -15.10 3.84
C ARG A 113 -42.39 -16.05 3.80
N THR A 114 -43.35 -15.80 4.67
CA THR A 114 -44.63 -16.48 4.78
C THR A 114 -45.19 -16.81 3.39
N LEU A 115 -45.32 -18.10 3.09
CA LEU A 115 -46.12 -18.53 1.94
C LEU A 115 -47.55 -18.09 2.22
N SER A 116 -48.04 -17.18 1.38
CA SER A 116 -49.47 -17.06 1.10
C SER A 116 -50.04 -18.44 0.85
N ARG A 117 -51.00 -18.85 1.67
CA ARG A 117 -51.99 -19.86 1.33
C ARG A 117 -53.35 -19.31 1.71
N LYS A 118 -54.07 -18.92 0.66
CA LYS A 118 -55.53 -18.93 0.43
C LYS A 118 -56.44 -18.52 1.57
#